data_AF-A0AAV1XKI6-F1
#
_entry.id   AF-A0AAV1XKI6-F1
#
_cell.length_a   1.000
_cell.length_b   1.000
_cell.length_c   1.000
_cell.angle_alpha   90.00
_cell.angle_beta   90.00
_cell.angle_gamma   90.00
#
_symmetry.space_group_name_H-M   'P 1'
#
loop_
_entity.id
_entity.type
_entity.pdbx_description
1 polymer ?
#
loop_
_entity_poly.entity_id
_entity_poly.type
_entity_poly.pdbx_seq_one_letter_code
_entity_poly.pdbx_strand_id
1 'polypeptide(L)'
;MIASNAKITLNKRVDEMVDTWVVDETREFYDHGGNCSNGIGKAIGVPEFHTYFQVEKEPLYDEAYKEKLLQDAIRETKENTFKLATEQHTKIHMLNFELGWGMKIIDSTKVFEAILRGEKYMDLYKKIIFKPSMDIVQRFL
;
A
#
# COMPACT_ATOMS: atom_id res chain seq x y z
N MET A 1 0.95 -14.22 13.18
CA MET A 1 2.31 -13.67 12.93
C MET A 1 2.43 -13.05 11.54
N ILE A 2 2.03 -13.73 10.45
CA ILE A 2 2.17 -13.25 9.05
C ILE A 2 1.41 -11.95 8.75
N ALA A 3 0.17 -11.80 9.22
CA ALA A 3 -0.62 -10.58 9.01
C ALA A 3 -0.04 -9.32 9.69
N SER A 4 0.71 -9.50 10.78
CA SER A 4 1.28 -8.38 11.56
C SER A 4 2.43 -7.71 10.81
N ASN A 5 3.33 -8.50 10.20
CA ASN A 5 4.49 -7.97 9.48
C ASN A 5 4.08 -7.31 8.16
N ALA A 6 3.05 -7.84 7.49
CA ALA A 6 2.47 -7.21 6.31
C ALA A 6 1.88 -5.83 6.65
N LYS A 7 1.13 -5.70 7.75
CA LYS A 7 0.59 -4.42 8.20
C LYS A 7 1.69 -3.39 8.47
N ILE A 8 2.73 -3.78 9.18
CA ILE A 8 3.87 -2.88 9.51
C ILE A 8 4.57 -2.42 8.23
N THR A 9 4.81 -3.32 7.29
CA THR A 9 5.45 -3.00 6.00
C THR A 9 4.61 -2.00 5.19
N LEU A 10 3.30 -2.24 5.09
CA LEU A 10 2.40 -1.35 4.35
C LEU A 10 2.31 0.03 5.01
N ASN A 11 2.21 0.09 6.34
CA ASN A 11 2.21 1.34 7.07
C ASN A 11 3.49 2.15 6.81
N LYS A 12 4.66 1.50 6.92
CA LYS A 12 5.95 2.13 6.65
C LYS A 12 6.03 2.69 5.22
N ARG A 13 5.51 1.95 4.24
CA ARG A 13 5.46 2.42 2.85
C ARG A 13 4.57 3.65 2.69
N VAL A 14 3.44 3.73 3.40
CA VAL A 14 2.57 4.91 3.37
C VAL A 14 3.28 6.11 4.01
N ASP A 15 3.99 5.91 5.12
CA ASP A 15 4.82 6.97 5.72
C ASP A 15 5.84 7.50 4.71
N GLU A 16 6.59 6.61 4.05
CA GLU A 16 7.55 6.99 3.01
C GLU A 16 6.89 7.72 1.82
N MET A 17 5.66 7.37 1.44
CA MET A 17 4.91 8.08 0.37
C MET A 17 4.55 9.51 0.77
N VAL A 18 4.09 9.69 2.02
CA VAL A 18 3.73 11.00 2.58
C VAL A 18 4.95 11.89 2.66
N ASP A 19 6.07 11.35 3.13
CA ASP A 19 7.34 12.08 3.24
C ASP A 19 7.93 12.48 1.88
N THR A 20 7.60 11.74 0.81
CA THR A 20 8.17 11.99 -0.51
C THR A 20 7.38 13.03 -1.31
N TRP A 21 6.09 12.77 -1.60
CA TRP A 21 5.29 13.67 -2.47
C TRP A 21 3.79 13.35 -2.59
N VAL A 22 3.25 12.29 -1.99
CA VAL A 22 1.89 11.81 -2.35
C VAL A 22 0.79 12.85 -2.01
N VAL A 23 0.98 13.65 -0.97
CA VAL A 23 0.00 14.67 -0.58
C VAL A 23 -0.10 15.74 -1.67
N ASP A 24 1.03 16.14 -2.24
CA ASP A 24 1.10 17.13 -3.31
C ASP A 24 0.49 16.58 -4.61
N GLU A 25 0.82 15.35 -4.99
CA GLU A 25 0.25 14.66 -6.16
C GLU A 25 -1.29 14.58 -6.07
N THR A 26 -1.78 14.23 -4.89
CA THR A 26 -3.21 14.08 -4.66
C THR A 26 -3.92 15.44 -4.62
N ARG A 27 -3.25 16.47 -4.11
CA ARG A 27 -3.75 17.85 -4.14
C ARG A 27 -3.89 18.34 -5.58
N GLU A 28 -2.92 18.07 -6.44
CA GLU A 28 -3.02 18.40 -7.86
C GLU A 28 -4.24 17.72 -8.48
N PHE A 29 -4.46 16.41 -8.25
CA PHE A 29 -5.66 15.73 -8.74
C PHE A 29 -6.96 16.38 -8.26
N TYR A 30 -7.03 16.76 -6.98
CA TYR A 30 -8.18 17.42 -6.38
C TYR A 30 -8.45 18.80 -7.00
N ASP A 31 -7.43 19.64 -7.13
CA ASP A 31 -7.53 21.01 -7.67
C ASP A 31 -8.03 21.02 -9.13
N HIS A 32 -7.82 19.94 -9.88
CA HIS A 32 -8.36 19.75 -11.23
C HIS A 32 -9.81 19.23 -11.27
N GLY A 33 -10.52 19.19 -10.14
CA GLY A 33 -11.92 18.76 -10.05
C GLY A 33 -12.10 17.25 -10.15
N GLY A 34 -11.09 16.48 -9.73
CA GLY A 34 -11.10 15.02 -9.78
C GLY A 34 -12.27 14.39 -9.02
N ASN A 35 -12.96 13.43 -9.64
CA ASN A 35 -14.05 12.68 -9.01
C ASN A 35 -13.53 11.38 -8.40
N CYS A 36 -13.70 11.21 -7.09
CA CYS A 36 -13.27 10.02 -6.35
C CYS A 36 -14.09 8.74 -6.67
N SER A 37 -15.17 8.86 -7.44
CA SER A 37 -16.09 7.75 -7.71
C SER A 37 -15.63 6.82 -8.83
N ASN A 38 -14.72 7.24 -9.71
CA ASN A 38 -14.38 6.53 -10.95
C ASN A 38 -12.88 6.64 -11.28
N GLY A 39 -12.38 5.65 -12.02
CA GLY A 39 -11.02 5.67 -12.57
C GLY A 39 -9.94 5.87 -11.50
N ILE A 40 -8.99 6.76 -11.76
CA ILE A 40 -7.89 7.11 -10.85
C ILE A 40 -8.39 7.70 -9.52
N GLY A 41 -9.59 8.30 -9.48
CA GLY A 41 -10.15 8.84 -8.25
C GLY A 41 -10.47 7.79 -7.19
N LYS A 42 -10.53 6.51 -7.55
CA LYS A 42 -10.67 5.40 -6.58
C LYS A 42 -9.36 4.97 -5.93
N ALA A 43 -8.22 5.55 -6.32
CA ALA A 43 -6.93 5.20 -5.74
C ALA A 43 -6.93 5.54 -4.24
N ILE A 44 -6.49 4.59 -3.41
CA ILE A 44 -6.32 4.80 -1.97
C ILE A 44 -5.31 5.93 -1.76
N GLY A 45 -5.69 6.93 -0.97
CA GLY A 45 -5.02 8.21 -0.80
C GLY A 45 -5.80 9.36 -1.45
N VAL A 46 -6.63 9.12 -2.47
CA VAL A 46 -7.44 10.17 -3.10
C VAL A 46 -8.70 10.51 -2.28
N PRO A 47 -9.62 9.57 -2.03
CA PRO A 47 -10.81 9.87 -1.25
C PRO A 47 -10.50 10.21 0.21
N GLU A 48 -9.45 9.60 0.80
CA GLU A 48 -9.05 9.82 2.19
C GLU A 48 -8.61 11.27 2.44
N PHE A 49 -7.92 11.90 1.49
CA PHE A 49 -7.45 13.28 1.64
C PHE A 49 -8.45 14.34 1.15
N HIS A 50 -9.59 13.94 0.58
CA HIS A 50 -10.57 14.85 -0.02
C HIS A 50 -11.05 15.93 0.96
N THR A 51 -11.42 15.54 2.19
CA THR A 51 -11.87 16.46 3.24
C THR A 51 -10.77 17.39 3.70
N TYR A 52 -9.52 16.90 3.78
CA TYR A 52 -8.37 17.73 4.14
C TYR A 52 -8.16 18.84 3.11
N PHE A 53 -8.17 18.52 1.81
CA PHE A 53 -7.98 19.52 0.74
C PHE A 53 -9.11 20.56 0.67
N GLN A 54 -10.33 20.21 1.07
CA GLN A 54 -11.44 21.18 1.17
C GLN A 54 -11.17 22.26 2.21
N VAL A 55 -10.52 21.93 3.32
CA VAL A 55 -10.30 22.87 4.44
C VAL A 55 -8.91 23.48 4.47
N GLU A 56 -7.95 22.87 3.78
CA GLU A 56 -6.53 23.26 3.81
C GLU A 56 -6.33 24.75 3.48
N LYS A 57 -6.99 25.21 2.40
CA LYS A 57 -6.89 26.59 1.89
C LYS A 57 -7.86 27.56 2.56
N GLU A 58 -8.73 27.07 3.45
CA GLU A 58 -9.78 27.87 4.07
C GLU A 58 -9.26 28.56 5.35
N PRO A 59 -9.31 29.90 5.45
CA PRO A 59 -8.73 30.65 6.57
C PRO A 59 -9.58 30.57 7.86
N LEU A 60 -10.81 30.07 7.76
CA LEU A 60 -11.74 29.95 8.89
C LEU A 60 -11.40 28.78 9.82
N TYR A 61 -10.63 27.81 9.35
CA TYR A 61 -10.26 26.63 10.12
C TYR A 61 -8.92 26.82 10.80
N ASP A 62 -8.86 26.46 12.09
CA ASP A 62 -7.63 26.48 12.87
C ASP A 62 -6.60 25.47 12.35
N GLU A 63 -5.32 25.81 12.49
CA GLU A 63 -4.22 24.96 12.01
C GLU A 63 -4.16 23.62 12.75
N ALA A 64 -4.51 23.57 14.04
CA ALA A 64 -4.58 22.29 14.75
C ALA A 64 -5.70 21.38 14.23
N TYR A 65 -6.79 21.96 13.72
CA TYR A 65 -7.87 21.20 13.09
C TYR A 65 -7.43 20.65 11.72
N LYS A 66 -6.74 21.45 10.91
CA LYS A 66 -6.19 21.00 9.62
C LYS A 66 -5.16 19.89 9.79
N GLU A 67 -4.24 20.04 10.73
CA GLU A 67 -3.26 19.00 11.05
C GLU A 67 -3.94 17.70 11.50
N LYS A 68 -4.98 17.79 12.33
CA LYS A 68 -5.75 16.61 12.71
C LYS A 68 -6.36 15.89 11.51
N LEU A 69 -6.96 16.62 10.57
CA LEU A 69 -7.55 16.03 9.36
C LEU A 69 -6.49 15.39 8.46
N LEU A 70 -5.30 15.98 8.36
CA LEU A 70 -4.18 15.38 7.65
C LEU A 70 -3.77 14.04 8.27
N GLN A 71 -3.60 14.00 9.60
CA GLN A 71 -3.25 12.77 10.31
C GLN A 71 -4.35 11.70 10.22
N ASP A 72 -5.62 12.12 10.26
CA ASP A 72 -6.76 11.21 10.06
C ASP A 72 -6.76 10.63 8.63
N ALA A 73 -6.51 11.44 7.60
CA ALA A 73 -6.40 10.97 6.20
C ALA A 73 -5.24 9.98 5.99
N ILE A 74 -4.08 10.24 6.60
CA ILE A 74 -2.93 9.33 6.57
C ILE A 74 -3.26 8.00 7.26
N ARG A 75 -3.93 8.06 8.42
CA ARG A 75 -4.38 6.85 9.13
C ARG A 75 -5.35 6.03 8.28
N GLU A 76 -6.36 6.67 7.69
CA GLU A 76 -7.34 5.99 6.83
C GLU A 76 -6.68 5.36 5.60
N THR A 77 -5.70 6.05 4.99
CA THR A 77 -4.90 5.53 3.88
C THR A 77 -4.17 4.24 4.26
N LYS A 78 -3.57 4.18 5.46
CA LYS A 78 -2.93 2.96 5.99
C LYS A 78 -3.94 1.84 6.22
N GLU A 79 -5.08 2.14 6.82
CA GLU A 79 -6.13 1.17 7.12
C GLU A 79 -6.73 0.58 5.84
N ASN A 80 -7.07 1.42 4.87
CA ASN A 80 -7.62 0.99 3.58
C ASN A 80 -6.59 0.21 2.76
N THR A 81 -5.31 0.59 2.80
CA THR A 81 -4.22 -0.17 2.17
C THR A 81 -4.11 -1.58 2.76
N PHE A 82 -4.17 -1.71 4.09
CA PHE A 82 -4.13 -3.01 4.75
C PHE A 82 -5.37 -3.86 4.47
N LYS A 83 -6.56 -3.24 4.44
CA LYS A 83 -7.81 -3.89 4.05
C LYS A 83 -7.73 -4.44 2.62
N LEU A 84 -7.27 -3.62 1.67
CA LEU A 84 -7.06 -4.04 0.29
C LEU A 84 -6.12 -5.24 0.19
N ALA A 85 -4.98 -5.21 0.88
CA ALA A 85 -4.03 -6.32 0.88
C ALA A 85 -4.64 -7.62 1.43
N THR A 86 -5.49 -7.51 2.47
CA THR A 86 -6.21 -8.65 3.04
C THR A 86 -7.25 -9.21 2.06
N GLU A 87 -8.02 -8.34 1.39
CA GLU A 87 -8.97 -8.77 0.35
C GLU A 87 -8.27 -9.43 -0.84
N GLN A 88 -7.13 -8.88 -1.28
CA GLN A 88 -6.32 -9.47 -2.34
C GLN A 88 -5.80 -10.85 -1.94
N HIS A 89 -5.27 -11.01 -0.72
CA HIS A 89 -4.83 -12.29 -0.20
C HIS A 89 -5.95 -13.33 -0.22
N THR A 90 -7.15 -12.97 0.28
CA THR A 90 -8.32 -13.87 0.26
C THR A 90 -8.70 -14.28 -1.16
N LYS A 91 -8.73 -13.32 -2.11
CA LYS A 91 -9.04 -13.61 -3.53
C LYS A 91 -8.01 -14.55 -4.16
N ILE A 92 -6.71 -14.34 -3.92
CA ILE A 92 -5.65 -15.21 -4.42
C ILE A 92 -5.72 -16.59 -3.79
N HIS A 93 -5.98 -16.66 -2.49
CA HIS A 93 -6.15 -17.94 -1.78
C HIS A 93 -7.30 -18.75 -2.39
N MET A 94 -8.45 -18.12 -2.62
CA MET A 94 -9.59 -18.76 -3.28
C MET A 94 -9.25 -19.26 -4.68
N LEU A 95 -8.61 -18.42 -5.52
CA LEU A 95 -8.16 -18.82 -6.86
C LEU A 95 -7.25 -20.06 -6.81
N ASN A 96 -6.29 -20.06 -5.89
CA ASN A 96 -5.30 -21.12 -5.86
C ASN A 96 -5.85 -22.44 -5.29
N PHE A 97 -6.56 -22.38 -4.16
CA PHE A 97 -6.92 -23.56 -3.38
C PHE A 97 -8.36 -24.04 -3.60
N GLU A 98 -9.29 -23.15 -3.91
CA GLU A 98 -10.70 -23.51 -4.14
C GLU A 98 -10.99 -23.72 -5.62
N LEU A 99 -10.43 -22.87 -6.48
CA LEU A 99 -10.61 -22.97 -7.93
C LEU A 99 -9.52 -23.81 -8.62
N GLY A 100 -8.54 -24.31 -7.87
CA GLY A 100 -7.55 -25.27 -8.35
C GLY A 100 -6.55 -24.72 -9.38
N TRP A 101 -6.26 -23.41 -9.36
CA TRP A 101 -5.37 -22.78 -10.34
C TRP A 101 -3.91 -23.26 -10.25
N GLY A 102 -3.52 -23.97 -9.19
CA GLY A 102 -2.21 -24.64 -9.11
C GLY A 102 -1.02 -23.68 -9.11
N MET A 103 -1.21 -22.47 -8.57
CA MET A 103 -0.22 -21.40 -8.53
C MET A 103 1.00 -21.80 -7.71
N LYS A 104 2.19 -21.36 -8.15
CA LYS A 104 3.44 -21.53 -7.39
C LYS A 104 3.59 -20.37 -6.40
N ILE A 105 3.60 -20.69 -5.10
CA ILE A 105 3.72 -19.70 -4.03
C ILE A 105 5.20 -19.48 -3.69
N ILE A 106 5.60 -18.22 -3.60
CA ILE A 106 6.91 -17.80 -3.13
C ILE A 106 6.72 -16.99 -1.85
N ASP A 107 7.20 -17.54 -0.73
CA ASP A 107 7.13 -16.86 0.56
C ASP A 107 8.25 -15.82 0.69
N SER A 108 7.88 -14.54 0.57
CA SER A 108 8.78 -13.40 0.68
C SER A 108 8.92 -12.84 2.10
N THR A 109 8.28 -13.44 3.11
CA THR A 109 8.17 -12.89 4.47
C THR A 109 9.54 -12.50 5.05
N LYS A 110 10.54 -13.38 4.96
CA LYS A 110 11.88 -13.12 5.50
C LYS A 110 12.59 -11.95 4.83
N VAL A 111 12.31 -11.70 3.55
CA VAL A 111 12.88 -10.56 2.81
C VAL A 111 12.28 -9.26 3.35
N PHE A 112 10.96 -9.20 3.52
CA PHE A 112 10.30 -8.03 4.09
C PHE A 112 10.68 -7.78 5.55
N GLU A 113 10.87 -8.83 6.35
CA GLU A 113 11.39 -8.70 7.70
C GLU A 113 12.79 -8.08 7.75
N ALA A 114 13.68 -8.47 6.83
CA ALA A 114 15.00 -7.85 6.71
C ALA A 114 14.91 -6.37 6.28
N ILE A 115 14.02 -6.04 5.33
CA ILE A 115 13.74 -4.65 4.92
C ILE A 115 13.25 -3.82 6.10
N LEU A 116 12.32 -4.36 6.90
CA LEU A 116 11.79 -3.69 8.08
C LEU A 116 12.88 -3.40 9.12
N ARG A 117 13.82 -4.32 9.30
CA ARG A 117 14.98 -4.15 10.20
C ARG A 117 16.10 -3.26 9.60
N GLY A 118 15.97 -2.79 8.37
CA GLY A 118 17.00 -2.01 7.68
C GLY A 118 18.25 -2.84 7.32
N GLU A 119 18.11 -4.16 7.24
CA GLU A 119 19.20 -5.07 6.93
C GLU A 119 19.45 -5.16 5.41
N LYS A 120 20.67 -5.55 5.03
CA LYS A 120 20.97 -5.91 3.64
C LYS A 120 20.17 -7.15 3.23
N TYR A 121 19.17 -6.96 2.37
CA TYR A 121 18.23 -8.03 1.99
C TYR A 121 18.49 -8.61 0.58
N MET A 122 19.39 -8.05 -0.22
CA MET A 122 19.55 -8.44 -1.63
C MET A 122 19.99 -9.89 -1.83
N ASP A 123 20.88 -10.42 -0.99
CA ASP A 123 21.28 -11.84 -1.08
C ASP A 123 20.15 -12.77 -0.64
N LEU A 124 19.37 -12.35 0.36
CA LEU A 124 18.18 -13.05 0.81
C LEU A 124 17.08 -13.06 -0.26
N TYR A 125 16.84 -11.91 -0.91
CA TYR A 125 15.95 -11.75 -2.05
C TYR A 125 16.35 -12.68 -3.21
N LYS A 126 17.65 -12.69 -3.58
CA LYS A 126 18.15 -13.55 -4.65
C LYS A 126 17.89 -15.03 -4.36
N LYS A 127 18.11 -15.44 -3.11
CA LYS A 127 17.94 -16.82 -2.65
C LYS A 127 16.48 -17.26 -2.54
N ILE A 128 15.61 -16.41 -1.99
CA ILE A 128 14.22 -16.76 -1.64
C ILE A 128 13.24 -16.48 -2.78
N ILE A 129 13.45 -15.39 -3.53
CA ILE A 129 12.48 -14.92 -4.52
C ILE A 129 13.01 -15.15 -5.93
N PHE A 130 14.14 -14.53 -6.28
CA PHE A 130 14.62 -14.50 -7.66
C PHE A 130 14.95 -15.90 -8.20
N LYS A 131 15.83 -16.65 -7.51
CA LYS A 131 16.26 -17.97 -7.98
C LYS A 131 15.08 -18.96 -8.09
N PRO A 132 14.21 -19.11 -7.08
CA PRO A 132 13.04 -19.98 -7.22
C PRO A 132 12.08 -19.55 -8.32
N SER A 133 11.87 -18.24 -8.52
CA SER A 133 11.05 -17.73 -9.63
C SER A 133 11.62 -18.15 -10.99
N MET A 134 12.94 -18.00 -11.17
CA MET A 134 13.62 -18.39 -12.41
C MET A 134 13.53 -19.89 -12.65
N ASP A 135 13.74 -20.71 -11.63
CA ASP A 135 13.61 -22.17 -11.74
C ASP A 135 12.19 -22.59 -12.13
N ILE A 136 11.16 -21.88 -11.64
CA ILE A 136 9.75 -22.12 -12.02
C ILE A 136 9.54 -21.78 -13.50
N VAL A 137 9.98 -20.60 -13.94
CA VAL A 137 9.83 -20.15 -15.33
C VAL A 137 10.61 -21.07 -16.28
N GLN A 138 11.82 -21.47 -15.92
CA GLN A 138 12.65 -22.35 -16.76
C GLN A 138 12.06 -23.76 -16.93
N ARG A 139 11.29 -24.26 -15.95
CA ARG A 139 10.59 -25.55 -16.10
C ARG A 139 9.30 -25.44 -16.92
N PHE A 140 8.77 -24.23 -17.04
CA PHE A 140 7.56 -23.96 -17.81
C PHE A 140 7.85 -23.75 -19.30
N LEU A 141 8.94 -23.04 -19.61
CA LEU A 141 9.45 -22.84 -20.97
C LEU A 141 10.11 -24.11 -21.53
#